data_AF-A0A2D7UFZ2-F1
#
_entry.id   AF-A0A2D7UFZ2-F1
#
_cell.length_a   1.000
_cell.length_b   1.000
_cell.length_c   1.000
_cell.angle_alpha   90.00
_cell.angle_beta   90.00
_cell.angle_gamma   90.00
#
_symmetry.space_group_name_H-M   'P 1'
#
loop_
_entity.id
_entity.type
_entity.pdbx_description
1 polymer ?
#
loop_
_entity_poly.entity_id
_entity_poly.type
_entity_poly.pdbx_seq_one_letter_code
_entity_poly.pdbx_strand_id
1 'polypeptide(L)'
;MSPLNKRKLSKVRLKLDNLDNKLIKLIRVRTNLVNEVLKLKEHKKDIIDKKRISMILKKIKIKSLKNKIDPRITNRIWKNMIWAYIDFEKRNFKKK
;
A
#
# COMPACT_ATOMS: atom_id res chain seq x y z
N MET A 1 29.90 15.98 0.31
CA MET A 1 28.79 16.97 0.25
C MET A 1 29.18 18.22 1.02
N SER A 2 28.97 19.40 0.44
CA SER A 2 29.21 20.68 1.13
C SER A 2 28.35 20.81 2.41
N PRO A 3 28.77 21.58 3.43
CA PRO A 3 27.98 21.81 4.63
C PRO A 3 26.56 22.33 4.33
N LEU A 4 26.43 23.18 3.31
CA LEU A 4 25.14 23.68 2.83
C LEU A 4 24.25 22.56 2.28
N ASN A 5 24.81 21.65 1.47
CA ASN A 5 24.06 20.53 0.92
C ASN A 5 23.66 19.52 2.00
N LYS A 6 24.49 19.32 3.04
CA LYS A 6 24.12 18.50 4.22
C LYS A 6 22.90 19.10 4.95
N ARG A 7 22.89 20.42 5.16
CA ARG A 7 21.75 21.12 5.79
C ARG A 7 20.47 21.02 4.93
N LYS A 8 20.58 21.21 3.61
CA LYS A 8 19.44 21.05 2.68
C LYS A 8 18.88 19.62 2.70
N LEU A 9 19.76 18.61 2.67
CA LEU A 9 19.38 17.20 2.74
C LEU A 9 18.62 16.87 4.03
N SER A 10 19.11 17.35 5.17
CA SER A 10 18.45 17.15 6.47
C SER A 10 17.02 17.70 6.46
N LYS A 11 16.82 18.91 5.92
CA LYS A 11 15.48 19.51 5.78
C LYS A 11 14.55 18.68 4.89
N VAL A 12 15.05 18.07 3.82
CA VAL A 12 14.25 17.20 2.95
C VAL A 12 13.88 15.90 3.66
N ARG A 13 14.81 15.29 4.41
CA ARG A 13 14.55 14.07 5.20
C ARG A 13 13.47 14.30 6.25
N LEU A 14 13.53 15.41 6.99
CA LEU A 14 12.48 15.77 7.95
C LEU A 14 11.09 15.90 7.28
N LYS A 15 11.02 16.37 6.04
CA LYS A 15 9.75 16.42 5.29
C LYS A 15 9.27 15.01 4.91
N LEU A 16 10.19 14.11 4.54
CA LEU A 16 9.88 12.71 4.26
C LEU A 16 9.38 11.99 5.51
N ASP A 17 10.05 12.15 6.64
CA ASP A 17 9.65 11.52 7.91
C ASP A 17 8.22 11.93 8.31
N ASN A 18 7.90 13.21 8.15
CA ASN A 18 6.56 13.73 8.38
C ASN A 18 5.51 13.18 7.40
N LEU A 19 5.90 12.92 6.15
CA LEU A 19 5.04 12.26 5.17
C LEU A 19 4.81 10.80 5.54
N ASP A 20 5.86 10.08 5.94
CA ASP A 20 5.78 8.67 6.33
C ASP A 20 4.88 8.48 7.56
N ASN A 21 4.92 9.40 8.52
CA ASN A 21 3.98 9.43 9.63
C ASN A 21 2.51 9.53 9.17
N LYS A 22 2.23 10.24 8.07
CA LYS A 22 0.89 10.28 7.47
C LYS A 22 0.56 8.98 6.76
N LEU A 23 1.53 8.38 6.06
CA LEU A 23 1.35 7.08 5.41
C LEU A 23 1.01 5.99 6.42
N ILE A 24 1.69 5.92 7.57
CA ILE A 24 1.39 4.95 8.63
C ILE A 24 -0.07 5.09 9.13
N LYS A 25 -0.55 6.32 9.30
CA LYS A 25 -1.96 6.57 9.67
C LYS A 25 -2.92 6.07 8.59
N LEU A 26 -2.60 6.27 7.31
CA LEU A 26 -3.40 5.75 6.20
C LEU A 26 -3.38 4.21 6.13
N ILE A 27 -2.24 3.60 6.43
CA ILE A 27 -2.12 2.13 6.51
C ILE A 27 -3.01 1.58 7.63
N ARG A 28 -3.07 2.23 8.79
CA ARG A 28 -4.02 1.86 9.85
C ARG A 28 -5.47 1.84 9.35
N VAL A 29 -5.89 2.91 8.66
CA VAL A 29 -7.24 3.01 8.08
C VAL A 29 -7.46 1.88 7.07
N ARG A 30 -6.49 1.64 6.17
CA ARG A 30 -6.56 0.56 5.19
C ARG A 30 -6.68 -0.82 5.85
N THR A 31 -5.94 -1.08 6.93
CA THR A 31 -6.00 -2.34 7.68
C THR A 31 -7.39 -2.59 8.27
N ASN A 32 -8.04 -1.55 8.81
CA ASN A 32 -9.40 -1.67 9.33
C ASN A 32 -10.39 -2.10 8.24
N LEU A 33 -10.30 -1.49 7.05
CA LEU A 33 -11.12 -1.87 5.90
C LEU A 33 -10.83 -3.31 5.43
N VAL A 34 -9.57 -3.76 5.47
CA VAL A 34 -9.25 -5.16 5.16
C VAL A 34 -9.87 -6.12 6.18
N ASN A 35 -9.86 -5.77 7.48
CA ASN A 35 -10.53 -6.58 8.49
C ASN A 35 -12.04 -6.69 8.25
N GLU A 36 -12.69 -5.61 7.80
CA GLU A 36 -14.10 -5.65 7.39
C GLU A 36 -14.30 -6.58 6.20
N VAL A 37 -13.46 -6.48 5.17
CA VAL A 37 -13.50 -7.40 4.01
C VAL A 37 -13.32 -8.85 4.46
N LEU A 38 -12.37 -9.12 5.36
CA LEU A 38 -12.07 -10.46 5.86
C LEU A 38 -13.27 -11.10 6.57
N LYS A 39 -14.03 -10.32 7.34
CA LYS A 39 -15.25 -10.80 8.04
C LYS A 39 -16.34 -11.29 7.08
N LEU A 40 -16.35 -10.78 5.86
CA LEU A 40 -17.33 -11.13 4.82
C LEU A 40 -16.91 -12.36 3.99
N LYS A 41 -15.70 -12.87 4.16
CA LYS A 41 -15.18 -14.01 3.39
C LYS A 41 -15.60 -15.32 4.04
N GLU A 42 -16.20 -16.21 3.25
CA GLU A 42 -16.67 -17.52 3.73
C GLU A 42 -15.59 -18.60 3.63
N HIS A 43 -14.71 -18.50 2.62
CA HIS A 43 -13.68 -19.49 2.40
C HIS A 43 -12.28 -18.88 2.22
N LYS A 44 -11.25 -19.63 2.63
CA LYS A 44 -9.83 -19.24 2.42
C LYS A 44 -9.48 -19.01 0.95
N LYS A 45 -10.14 -19.72 0.02
CA LYS A 45 -9.95 -19.53 -1.43
C LYS A 45 -10.37 -18.14 -1.89
N ASP A 46 -11.31 -17.50 -1.20
CA ASP A 46 -11.86 -16.20 -1.57
C ASP A 46 -10.93 -15.03 -1.20
N ILE A 47 -9.89 -15.29 -0.40
CA ILE A 47 -8.87 -14.29 -0.02
C ILE A 47 -8.11 -13.81 -1.26
N ILE A 48 -7.81 -14.72 -2.20
CA ILE A 48 -7.09 -14.36 -3.44
C ILE A 48 -8.08 -14.12 -4.56
N ASP A 49 -8.54 -12.87 -4.69
CA ASP A 49 -9.35 -12.43 -5.82
C ASP A 49 -8.46 -11.89 -6.97
N LYS A 50 -8.10 -12.76 -7.90
CA LYS A 50 -7.25 -12.42 -9.06
C LYS A 50 -7.88 -11.31 -9.93
N LYS A 51 -9.20 -11.29 -10.08
CA LYS A 51 -9.92 -10.30 -10.90
C LYS A 51 -9.82 -8.92 -10.25
N ARG A 52 -10.04 -8.83 -8.93
CA ARG A 52 -9.89 -7.60 -8.15
C ARG A 52 -8.46 -7.08 -8.17
N ILE A 53 -7.47 -7.95 -8.00
CA ILE A 53 -6.04 -7.57 -8.04
C ILE A 53 -5.69 -6.95 -9.40
N SER A 54 -6.06 -7.61 -10.51
CA SER A 54 -5.83 -7.09 -11.86
C SER A 54 -6.48 -5.72 -12.08
N MET A 55 -7.73 -5.55 -11.62
CA MET A 55 -8.43 -4.27 -11.69
C MET A 55 -7.74 -3.17 -10.87
N ILE A 56 -7.26 -3.49 -9.66
CA ILE A 56 -6.53 -2.51 -8.82
C ILE A 56 -5.27 -2.05 -9.53
N LEU A 57 -4.43 -2.98 -10.03
CA LEU A 57 -3.17 -2.62 -10.69
C LEU A 57 -3.40 -1.78 -11.96
N LYS A 58 -4.44 -2.10 -12.76
CA LYS A 58 -4.85 -1.27 -13.90
C LYS A 58 -5.25 0.16 -13.47
N LYS A 59 -6.08 0.28 -12.43
CA LYS A 59 -6.51 1.59 -11.90
C LYS A 59 -5.33 2.39 -11.35
N ILE A 60 -4.38 1.75 -10.67
CA ILE A 60 -3.19 2.42 -10.14
C ILE A 60 -2.28 2.91 -11.26
N LYS A 61 -2.03 2.10 -12.30
CA LYS A 61 -1.27 2.54 -13.48
C LYS A 61 -1.86 3.83 -14.06
N ILE A 62 -3.17 3.87 -14.28
CA ILE A 62 -3.86 5.06 -14.81
C ILE A 62 -3.71 6.25 -13.86
N LYS A 63 -3.93 6.06 -12.55
CA LYS A 63 -3.79 7.13 -11.55
C LYS A 63 -2.36 7.65 -11.47
N SER A 64 -1.35 6.80 -11.58
CA SER A 64 0.06 7.21 -11.55
C SER A 64 0.43 8.08 -12.74
N LEU A 65 0.01 7.68 -13.95
CA LEU A 65 0.21 8.49 -15.15
C LEU A 65 -0.45 9.86 -15.02
N LYS A 66 -1.71 9.92 -14.55
CA LYS A 66 -2.43 11.18 -14.32
C LYS A 66 -1.74 12.10 -13.30
N ASN A 67 -1.06 11.52 -12.31
CA ASN A 67 -0.35 12.28 -11.26
C ASN A 67 1.15 12.47 -11.56
N LYS A 68 1.61 12.17 -12.78
CA LYS A 68 3.02 12.28 -13.19
C LYS A 68 4.00 11.48 -12.29
N ILE A 69 3.56 10.31 -11.82
CA ILE A 69 4.38 9.38 -11.05
C ILE A 69 4.75 8.20 -11.96
N ASP A 70 6.00 7.75 -11.92
CA ASP A 70 6.43 6.55 -12.64
C ASP A 70 5.54 5.34 -12.25
N PRO A 71 4.77 4.77 -13.20
CA PRO A 71 3.91 3.63 -12.93
C PRO A 71 4.67 2.37 -12.48
N ARG A 72 5.97 2.26 -12.76
CA ARG A 72 6.79 1.13 -12.29
C ARG A 72 6.93 1.16 -10.77
N ILE A 73 7.13 2.34 -10.19
CA ILE A 73 7.26 2.55 -8.74
C ILE A 73 5.94 2.20 -8.05
N THR A 74 4.83 2.80 -8.48
CA THR A 74 3.53 2.55 -7.86
C THR A 74 3.05 1.12 -8.07
N ASN A 75 3.28 0.51 -9.24
CA ASN A 75 2.94 -0.88 -9.45
C ASN A 75 3.70 -1.81 -8.49
N ARG A 76 4.98 -1.55 -8.23
CA ARG A 76 5.77 -2.32 -7.26
C ARG A 76 5.24 -2.14 -5.84
N ILE A 77 4.95 -0.91 -5.42
CA ILE A 77 4.41 -0.61 -4.09
C ILE A 77 3.06 -1.32 -3.90
N TRP A 78 2.13 -1.18 -4.85
CA TRP A 78 0.80 -1.78 -4.72
C TRP A 78 0.81 -3.30 -4.79
N LYS A 79 1.68 -3.92 -5.60
CA LYS A 79 1.85 -5.38 -5.58
C LYS A 79 2.29 -5.85 -4.20
N ASN A 80 3.35 -5.26 -3.63
CA ASN A 80 3.83 -5.65 -2.30
C ASN A 80 2.78 -5.39 -1.22
N MET A 81 2.06 -4.26 -1.30
CA MET A 81 0.93 -3.98 -0.40
C MET A 81 -0.13 -5.08 -0.47
N ILE A 82 -0.58 -5.45 -1.67
CA ILE A 82 -1.60 -6.50 -1.86
C ILE A 82 -1.11 -7.83 -1.29
N TRP A 83 0.12 -8.23 -1.57
CA TRP A 83 0.68 -9.49 -1.06
C TRP A 83 0.81 -9.51 0.46
N ALA A 84 1.25 -8.41 1.07
CA ALA A 84 1.32 -8.28 2.52
C ALA A 84 -0.06 -8.45 3.18
N TYR A 85 -1.12 -7.89 2.57
CA TYR A 85 -2.47 -8.05 3.10
C TYR A 85 -3.08 -9.43 2.82
N ILE A 86 -2.78 -10.06 1.69
CA ILE A 86 -3.16 -11.47 1.45
C ILE A 86 -2.56 -12.38 2.52
N ASP A 87 -1.28 -12.18 2.86
CA ASP A 87 -0.64 -12.92 3.95
C ASP A 87 -1.31 -12.64 5.30
N PHE A 88 -1.54 -11.36 5.62
CA PHE A 88 -2.26 -10.95 6.83
C PHE A 88 -3.65 -11.60 6.92
N GLU A 89 -4.44 -11.54 5.85
CA GLU A 89 -5.77 -12.15 5.78
C GLU A 89 -5.69 -13.66 5.98
N LYS A 90 -4.74 -14.36 5.35
CA LYS A 90 -4.54 -15.81 5.53
C LYS A 90 -4.22 -16.19 6.97
N ARG A 91 -3.39 -15.42 7.67
CA ARG A 91 -3.04 -15.65 9.08
C ARG A 91 -4.20 -15.39 10.03
N ASN A 92 -5.08 -14.45 9.68
CA ASN A 92 -6.20 -14.03 10.54
C ASN A 92 -7.54 -14.67 10.14
N PHE A 93 -7.61 -15.43 9.04
CA PHE A 93 -8.80 -16.15 8.63
C PHE A 93 -9.09 -17.32 9.58
N LYS A 94 -10.06 -17.14 10.47
CA LYS A 94 -10.62 -18.22 11.29
C LYS A 94 -11.61 -19.00 10.42
N LYS A 95 -11.44 -20.31 10.32
CA LYS A 95 -12.48 -21.16 9.72
C LYS A 95 -13.76 -20.97 10.55
N LYS A 96 -14.86 -20.61 9.89
CA LYS A 96 -16.18 -20.89 10.44
C LYS A 96 -16.50 -22.36 10.22
#